data_AF-A0AA40GGI1-F1
#
_entry.id   AF-A0AA40GGI1-F1
#
_cell.length_a   1.000
_cell.length_b   1.000
_cell.length_c   1.000
_cell.angle_alpha   90.00
_cell.angle_beta   90.00
_cell.angle_gamma   90.00
#
_symmetry.space_group_name_H-M   'P 1'
#
loop_
_entity.id
_entity.type
_entity.pdbx_description
1 polymer ?
#
loop_
_entity_poly.entity_id
_entity_poly.type
_entity_poly.pdbx_seq_one_letter_code
_entity_poly.pdbx_strand_id
1 'polypeptide(L)'
;MERTGSSDFQQLGERGRVKTALTRLKTFYDTLEEPEPIDSFRERLDHNCALLERFEAIQDCIIAIVAGTADVEAHEWYRDEFEHTYYRLIGNSAPNTELASFNDFE
;
A
#
# COMPACT_ATOMS: atom_id res chain seq x y z
N MET A 1 -17.30 26.20 11.93
CA MET A 1 -16.75 24.83 11.88
C MET A 1 -16.10 24.70 10.51
N GLU A 2 -14.82 25.04 10.37
CA GLU A 2 -14.09 25.05 9.09
C GLU A 2 -12.64 24.63 9.33
N ARG A 3 -12.42 23.33 9.59
CA ARG A 3 -11.07 22.76 9.72
C ARG A 3 -10.84 21.50 8.88
N THR A 4 -11.80 21.08 8.06
CA THR A 4 -11.71 19.84 7.28
C THR A 4 -10.84 20.01 6.04
N GLY A 5 -11.03 21.07 5.25
CA GLY A 5 -10.34 21.22 3.95
C GLY A 5 -8.80 21.09 3.99
N SER A 6 -8.11 21.64 4.99
CA SER A 6 -6.64 21.58 5.05
C SER A 6 -6.08 20.21 5.47
N SER A 7 -6.83 19.45 6.28
CA SER A 7 -6.41 18.12 6.73
C SER A 7 -6.60 17.09 5.60
N ASP A 8 -7.66 17.26 4.83
CA ASP A 8 -8.06 16.32 3.76
C ASP A 8 -7.06 16.37 2.61
N PHE A 9 -6.66 17.57 2.16
CA PHE A 9 -5.63 17.73 1.13
C PHE A 9 -4.26 17.21 1.58
N GLN A 10 -3.95 17.32 2.87
CA GLN A 10 -2.70 16.79 3.43
C GLN A 10 -2.69 15.25 3.39
N GLN A 11 -3.79 14.61 3.80
CA GLN A 11 -3.89 13.15 3.79
C GLN A 11 -3.94 12.57 2.38
N LEU A 12 -4.63 13.22 1.43
CA LEU A 12 -4.62 12.81 0.03
C LEU A 12 -3.22 12.93 -0.59
N GLY A 13 -2.49 14.00 -0.27
CA GLY A 13 -1.10 14.18 -0.68
C GLY A 13 -0.17 13.11 -0.10
N GLU A 14 -0.35 12.75 1.16
CA GLU A 14 0.41 11.70 1.83
C GLU A 14 0.11 10.31 1.23
N ARG A 15 -1.17 9.99 1.01
CA ARG A 15 -1.62 8.76 0.34
C ARG A 15 -0.93 8.59 -1.03
N GLY A 16 -0.86 9.66 -1.82
CA GLY A 16 -0.18 9.64 -3.12
C GLY A 16 1.32 9.34 -3.02
N ARG A 17 2.00 9.87 -1.99
CA ARG A 17 3.43 9.62 -1.74
C ARG A 17 3.67 8.17 -1.32
N VAL A 18 2.85 7.65 -0.41
CA VAL A 18 2.95 6.25 0.05
C VAL A 18 2.68 5.28 -1.09
N LYS A 19 1.63 5.52 -1.90
CA LYS A 19 1.34 4.74 -3.11
C LYS A 19 2.52 4.72 -4.09
N THR A 20 3.15 5.88 -4.31
CA THR A 20 4.34 5.98 -5.17
C THR A 20 5.53 5.20 -4.60
N ALA A 21 5.71 5.18 -3.29
CA ALA A 21 6.78 4.40 -2.66
C ALA A 21 6.52 2.89 -2.81
N LEU A 22 5.27 2.46 -2.60
CA LEU A 22 4.85 1.06 -2.75
C LEU A 22 4.99 0.54 -4.20
N THR A 23 4.74 1.38 -5.21
CA THR A 23 4.93 0.98 -6.62
C THR A 23 6.40 0.89 -7.04
N ARG A 24 7.32 1.59 -6.37
CA ARG A 24 8.75 1.50 -6.66
C ARG A 24 9.34 0.11 -6.36
N LEU A 25 8.77 -0.63 -5.42
CA LEU A 25 9.18 -2.01 -5.15
C LEU A 25 8.96 -2.90 -6.37
N LYS A 26 7.80 -2.76 -7.03
CA LYS A 26 7.51 -3.49 -8.26
C LYS A 26 8.51 -3.14 -9.37
N THR A 27 8.74 -1.85 -9.60
CA THR A 27 9.72 -1.42 -10.61
C THR A 27 11.11 -1.97 -10.31
N PHE A 28 11.52 -1.99 -9.04
CA PHE A 28 12.79 -2.59 -8.63
C PHE A 28 12.89 -4.05 -9.07
N TYR A 29 11.91 -4.90 -8.71
CA TYR A 29 11.92 -6.32 -9.10
C TYR A 29 11.72 -6.56 -10.61
N ASP A 30 10.98 -5.69 -11.31
CA ASP A 30 10.85 -5.77 -12.77
C ASP A 30 12.19 -5.52 -13.49
N THR A 31 13.06 -4.70 -12.88
CA THR A 31 14.37 -4.32 -13.44
C THR A 31 15.53 -5.11 -12.85
N LEU A 32 15.25 -6.01 -11.92
CA LEU A 32 16.28 -6.75 -11.21
C LEU A 32 16.83 -7.87 -12.12
N GLU A 33 18.07 -7.70 -12.58
CA GLU A 33 18.73 -8.67 -13.47
C GLU A 33 19.32 -9.87 -12.72
N GLU A 34 19.72 -9.69 -11.46
CA GLU A 34 20.29 -10.74 -10.62
C GLU A 34 19.47 -10.93 -9.32
N PRO A 35 19.32 -12.17 -8.82
CA PRO A 35 18.59 -12.42 -7.59
C PRO A 35 19.10 -11.60 -6.41
N GLU A 36 18.19 -10.97 -5.69
CA GLU A 36 18.53 -10.17 -4.51
C GLU A 36 18.99 -11.08 -3.34
N PRO A 37 20.04 -10.70 -2.59
CA PRO A 37 20.39 -11.39 -1.34
C PRO A 37 19.23 -11.40 -0.35
N ILE A 38 19.05 -12.53 0.35
CA ILE A 38 17.91 -12.75 1.29
C ILE A 38 17.81 -11.64 2.34
N ASP A 39 18.93 -11.14 2.86
CA ASP A 39 18.89 -10.08 3.88
C ASP A 39 18.38 -8.76 3.31
N SER A 40 18.80 -8.37 2.10
CA SER A 40 18.29 -7.17 1.42
C SER A 40 16.83 -7.30 1.04
N PHE A 41 16.40 -8.50 0.63
CA PHE A 41 15.01 -8.83 0.37
C PHE A 41 14.14 -8.62 1.62
N ARG A 42 14.59 -9.12 2.79
CA ARG A 42 13.88 -8.95 4.07
C ARG A 42 13.76 -7.48 4.47
N GLU A 43 14.84 -6.71 4.39
CA GLU A 43 14.80 -5.28 4.69
C GLU A 43 13.80 -4.52 3.80
N ARG A 44 13.74 -4.86 2.51
CA ARG A 44 12.77 -4.23 1.59
C ARG A 44 11.34 -4.65 1.87
N LEU A 45 11.11 -5.91 2.24
CA LEU A 45 9.79 -6.37 2.66
C LEU A 45 9.34 -5.64 3.92
N ASP A 46 10.17 -5.57 4.96
CA ASP A 46 9.85 -4.86 6.20
C ASP A 46 9.52 -3.37 5.93
N HIS A 47 10.31 -2.72 5.08
CA HIS A 47 10.03 -1.34 4.66
C HIS A 47 8.69 -1.20 3.93
N ASN A 48 8.34 -2.16 3.06
CA ASN A 48 7.09 -2.15 2.33
C ASN A 48 5.88 -2.45 3.22
N CYS A 49 6.01 -3.37 4.18
CA CYS A 49 4.98 -3.62 5.19
C CYS A 49 4.66 -2.34 5.97
N ALA A 50 5.70 -1.62 6.46
CA ALA A 50 5.50 -0.36 7.15
C ALA A 50 4.84 0.72 6.28
N LEU A 51 5.12 0.74 4.97
CA LEU A 51 4.44 1.65 4.03
C LEU A 51 2.97 1.26 3.82
N LEU A 52 2.65 -0.04 3.79
CA LEU A 52 1.29 -0.54 3.65
C LEU A 52 0.45 -0.19 4.88
N GLU A 53 0.96 -0.43 6.08
CA GLU A 53 0.31 -0.03 7.34
C GLU A 53 0.04 1.48 7.37
N ARG A 54 1.00 2.28 6.89
CA ARG A 54 0.82 3.74 6.80
C ARG A 54 -0.26 4.12 5.78
N PHE A 55 -0.35 3.42 4.65
CA PHE A 55 -1.42 3.63 3.68
C PHE A 55 -2.79 3.33 4.30
N GLU A 56 -2.92 2.22 5.00
CA GLU A 56 -4.16 1.83 5.68
C GLU A 56 -4.60 2.87 6.70
N ALA A 57 -3.67 3.34 7.54
CA ALA A 57 -3.94 4.37 8.54
C ALA A 57 -4.40 5.71 7.92
N ILE A 58 -3.75 6.13 6.82
CA ILE A 58 -4.18 7.33 6.07
C ILE A 58 -5.58 7.12 5.51
N GLN A 59 -5.86 5.93 4.98
CA GLN A 59 -7.15 5.63 4.37
C GLN A 59 -8.27 5.58 5.41
N ASP A 60 -8.02 5.02 6.60
CA ASP A 60 -8.96 5.08 7.73
C ASP A 60 -9.24 6.52 8.15
N CYS A 61 -8.21 7.36 8.19
CA CYS A 61 -8.37 8.76 8.52
C CYS A 61 -9.20 9.52 7.47
N ILE A 62 -8.99 9.25 6.18
CA ILE A 62 -9.81 9.82 5.09
C ILE A 62 -11.27 9.37 5.22
N ILE A 63 -11.52 8.07 5.43
CA ILE A 63 -12.88 7.53 5.61
C ILE A 63 -13.56 8.16 6.83
N ALA A 64 -12.84 8.33 7.95
CA ALA A 64 -13.37 8.96 9.15
C ALA A 64 -13.72 10.44 8.92
N ILE A 65 -12.96 11.16 8.10
CA ILE A 65 -13.24 12.56 7.73
C ILE A 65 -14.49 12.65 6.87
N VAL A 66 -14.63 11.78 5.87
CA VAL A 66 -15.78 11.79 4.94
C VAL A 66 -16.98 11.00 5.49
N ALA A 67 -16.92 10.50 6.72
CA ALA A 67 -17.97 9.68 7.30
C ALA A 67 -19.33 10.38 7.26
N GLY A 68 -20.34 9.69 6.70
CA GLY A 68 -21.69 10.23 6.54
C GLY A 68 -21.89 11.11 5.30
N THR A 69 -20.88 11.26 4.44
CA THR A 69 -21.04 11.84 3.10
C THR A 69 -21.18 10.75 2.04
N ALA A 70 -21.53 11.15 0.81
CA ALA A 70 -21.57 10.25 -0.33
C ALA A 70 -20.18 9.78 -0.79
N ASP A 71 -19.10 10.34 -0.24
CA ASP A 71 -17.73 10.05 -0.65
C ASP A 71 -17.13 8.82 0.06
N VAL A 72 -17.81 8.30 1.11
CA VAL A 72 -17.35 7.12 1.86
C VAL A 72 -17.17 5.92 0.91
N GLU A 73 -18.20 5.59 0.12
CA GLU A 73 -18.17 4.45 -0.80
C GLU A 73 -17.04 4.58 -1.83
N ALA A 74 -16.78 5.80 -2.33
CA ALA A 74 -15.71 6.05 -3.29
C ALA A 74 -14.32 5.83 -2.67
N HIS A 75 -14.16 6.16 -1.39
CA HIS A 75 -12.91 5.93 -0.66
C HIS A 75 -12.74 4.48 -0.23
N GLU A 76 -13.80 3.78 0.18
CA GLU A 76 -13.76 2.34 0.42
C GLU A 76 -13.40 1.57 -0.86
N TRP A 77 -14.02 1.88 -1.99
CA TRP A 77 -13.68 1.27 -3.27
C TRP A 77 -12.21 1.52 -3.68
N TYR A 78 -11.67 2.70 -3.37
CA TYR A 78 -10.25 3.01 -3.61
C TYR A 78 -9.31 2.12 -2.80
N ARG A 79 -9.68 1.74 -1.56
CA ARG A 79 -8.91 0.79 -0.74
C ARG A 79 -8.86 -0.56 -1.43
N ASP A 80 -10.02 -1.09 -1.80
CA ASP A 80 -10.13 -2.41 -2.44
C ASP A 80 -9.37 -2.46 -3.76
N GLU A 81 -9.50 -1.43 -4.61
CA GLU A 81 -8.77 -1.35 -5.88
C GLU A 81 -7.25 -1.30 -5.65
N PHE A 82 -6.82 -0.53 -4.65
CA PHE A 82 -5.41 -0.42 -4.30
C PHE A 82 -4.83 -1.74 -3.81
N GLU A 83 -5.47 -2.40 -2.86
CA GLU A 83 -5.03 -3.69 -2.32
C GLU A 83 -4.98 -4.76 -3.41
N HIS A 84 -6.07 -4.89 -4.20
CA HIS A 84 -6.12 -5.83 -5.31
C HIS A 84 -4.97 -5.61 -6.31
N THR A 85 -4.72 -4.34 -6.66
CA THR A 85 -3.63 -3.99 -7.57
C THR A 85 -2.27 -4.27 -6.94
N TYR A 86 -2.05 -3.86 -5.70
CA TYR A 86 -0.78 -4.00 -5.00
C TYR A 86 -0.39 -5.48 -4.83
N TYR A 87 -1.28 -6.31 -4.28
CA TYR A 87 -1.01 -7.73 -4.09
C TYR A 87 -0.80 -8.47 -5.41
N ARG A 88 -1.53 -8.11 -6.47
CA ARG A 88 -1.29 -8.67 -7.80
C ARG A 88 0.08 -8.27 -8.35
N LEU A 89 0.52 -7.03 -8.14
CA LEU A 89 1.83 -6.56 -8.61
C LEU A 89 2.97 -7.24 -7.86
N ILE A 90 2.88 -7.35 -6.53
CA ILE A 90 3.89 -8.01 -5.69
C ILE A 90 3.91 -9.52 -5.91
N GLY A 91 2.74 -10.17 -5.99
CA GLY A 91 2.62 -11.60 -6.25
C GLY A 91 3.18 -12.01 -7.61
N ASN A 92 3.12 -11.12 -8.61
CA ASN A 92 3.72 -11.38 -9.94
C ASN A 92 5.21 -11.00 -10.03
N SER A 93 5.72 -10.15 -9.14
CA SER A 93 7.12 -9.70 -9.14
C SER A 93 8.02 -10.47 -8.17
N ALA A 94 7.44 -11.23 -7.23
CA ALA A 94 8.20 -12.14 -6.40
C ALA A 94 8.76 -13.28 -7.28
N PRO A 95 10.07 -13.54 -7.27
CA PRO A 95 10.63 -14.68 -8.00
C PRO A 95 9.95 -15.95 -7.49
N ASN A 96 9.47 -16.81 -8.40
CA ASN A 96 8.80 -18.12 -8.17
C ASN A 96 9.28 -18.86 -6.90
N THR A 97 8.83 -18.39 -5.75
CA THR A 97 9.06 -18.98 -4.46
C THR A 97 7.69 -18.94 -3.85
N GLU A 98 7.12 -20.13 -3.68
CA GLU A 98 5.79 -20.39 -3.17
C GLU A 98 5.40 -19.42 -2.04
N LEU A 99 4.71 -18.33 -2.36
CA LEU A 99 3.98 -17.51 -1.38
C LEU A 99 2.73 -18.25 -0.86
N ALA A 100 2.62 -19.56 -1.13
CA ALA A 100 1.60 -20.45 -0.59
C ALA A 100 1.75 -20.71 0.92
N SER A 101 2.78 -20.19 1.58
CA SER A 101 3.06 -20.47 3.01
C SER A 101 2.70 -19.34 3.99
N PHE A 102 2.21 -18.18 3.54
CA PHE A 102 1.83 -17.10 4.48
C PHE A 102 0.45 -17.30 5.16
N ASN A 103 -0.16 -18.48 5.02
CA ASN A 103 -1.41 -18.84 5.69
C ASN A 103 -1.23 -19.61 7.02
N ASP A 104 0.00 -19.82 7.50
CA ASP A 104 0.26 -20.56 8.76
C ASP A 104 0.71 -19.64 9.92
N PHE A 105 -0.07 -18.60 10.21
CA PHE A 105 -0.05 -17.97 11.53
C PHE A 105 -1.42 -18.13 12.18
N GLU A 106 -1.61 -19.28 12.83
CA GLU A 106 -2.59 -19.51 13.90
C GLU A 106 -1.93 -19.20 15.25
#